data_AF-A0A933GYV9-F1
#
_entry.id   AF-A0A933GYV9-F1
#
_cell.length_a   1.000
_cell.length_b   1.000
_cell.length_c   1.000
_cell.angle_alpha   90.00
_cell.angle_beta   90.00
_cell.angle_gamma   90.00
#
_symmetry.space_group_name_H-M   'P 1'
#
loop_
_entity.id
_entity.type
_entity.pdbx_description
1 polymer ?
#
loop_
_entity_poly.entity_id
_entity_poly.type
_entity_poly.pdbx_seq_one_letter_code
_entity_poly.pdbx_strand_id
1 'polypeptide(L)'
;MAARTAKVAVSLPVEIHARVEAIRHEFGMGRSEVVVQALTLWLKQREEQELEERYVRGYLRLPEKATDLEGLFQAGLSSFVREKW
;
A
#
# COMPACT_ATOMS: atom_id res chain seq x y z
N MET A 1 -7.65 -12.96 -21.94
CA MET A 1 -7.08 -13.79 -20.86
C MET A 1 -8.10 -13.86 -19.73
N ALA A 2 -8.54 -15.06 -19.34
CA ALA A 2 -9.54 -15.21 -18.29
C ALA A 2 -8.97 -14.67 -16.95
N ALA A 3 -9.73 -13.82 -16.26
CA ALA A 3 -9.35 -13.31 -14.94
C ALA A 3 -9.18 -14.50 -13.97
N ARG A 4 -7.93 -14.80 -13.60
CA ARG A 4 -7.61 -15.94 -12.71
C ARG A 4 -7.81 -15.53 -11.25
N THR A 5 -9.07 -15.46 -10.83
CA THR A 5 -9.40 -15.33 -9.40
C THR A 5 -9.24 -16.70 -8.72
N ALA A 6 -8.46 -16.78 -7.65
CA ALA A 6 -8.34 -17.98 -6.83
C ALA A 6 -9.30 -17.90 -5.63
N LYS A 7 -9.98 -19.01 -5.30
CA LYS A 7 -10.84 -19.10 -4.12
C LYS A 7 -10.08 -19.77 -2.98
N VAL A 8 -10.20 -19.18 -1.79
CA VAL A 8 -9.60 -19.72 -0.57
C VAL A 8 -10.71 -19.83 0.48
N ALA A 9 -10.79 -20.98 1.15
CA ALA A 9 -11.63 -21.16 2.33
C ALA A 9 -10.75 -20.98 3.57
N VAL A 10 -11.16 -20.10 4.47
CA VAL A 10 -10.45 -19.81 5.72
C VAL A 10 -11.40 -19.92 6.90
N SER A 11 -10.89 -20.41 8.03
CA SER A 11 -11.61 -20.33 9.31
C SER A 11 -11.24 -19.03 10.01
N LEU A 12 -12.23 -18.29 10.49
CA LEU A 12 -12.05 -17.04 11.22
C LEU A 12 -12.52 -17.21 12.67
N PRO A 13 -11.85 -16.57 13.64
CA PRO A 13 -12.41 -16.41 14.98
C PRO A 13 -13.80 -15.77 14.91
N VAL A 14 -14.71 -16.21 15.77
CA VAL A 14 -16.12 -15.77 15.76
C VAL A 14 -16.22 -14.25 15.91
N GLU A 15 -15.36 -13.67 16.74
CA GLU A 15 -15.31 -12.24 17.01
C GLU A 15 -14.90 -11.44 15.76
N ILE A 16 -13.94 -11.96 14.99
CA ILE A 16 -13.51 -11.34 13.73
C ILE A 16 -14.63 -11.45 12.69
N HIS A 17 -15.24 -12.62 12.57
CA HIS A 17 -16.38 -12.82 11.66
C HIS A 17 -17.54 -11.87 11.99
N ALA A 18 -17.86 -11.68 13.27
CA ALA A 18 -18.91 -10.75 13.69
C ALA A 18 -18.60 -9.30 13.29
N ARG A 19 -17.33 -8.86 13.41
CA ARG A 19 -16.91 -7.53 12.95
C ARG A 19 -16.99 -7.38 11.43
N VAL A 20 -16.62 -8.41 10.67
CA VAL A 20 -16.75 -8.41 9.21
C VAL A 20 -18.22 -8.27 8.80
N GLU A 21 -19.12 -9.00 9.45
CA GLU A 21 -20.56 -8.86 9.17
C GLU A 21 -21.11 -7.48 9.52
N ALA A 22 -20.69 -6.88 10.65
CA ALA A 22 -21.10 -5.54 11.02
C ALA A 22 -20.71 -4.48 9.96
N ILE A 23 -19.45 -4.47 9.54
CA ILE A 23 -18.94 -3.57 8.49
C ILE A 23 -19.69 -3.83 7.18
N ARG A 24 -19.86 -5.10 6.82
CA ARG A 24 -20.58 -5.49 5.61
C ARG A 24 -22.00 -4.90 5.58
N HIS A 25 -22.71 -4.96 6.70
CA HIS A 25 -24.06 -4.42 6.83
C HIS A 25 -24.09 -2.89 6.83
N GLU A 26 -23.16 -2.25 7.53
CA GLU A 26 -23.05 -0.79 7.60
C GLU A 26 -22.82 -0.16 6.22
N PHE A 27 -21.96 -0.77 5.40
CA PHE A 27 -21.57 -0.24 4.09
C PHE A 27 -22.26 -0.92 2.89
N GLY A 28 -23.19 -1.86 3.13
CA GLY A 28 -23.92 -2.55 2.07
C GLY A 28 -23.05 -3.44 1.16
N MET A 29 -21.93 -3.93 1.67
CA MET A 29 -20.92 -4.68 0.91
C MET A 29 -21.20 -6.19 0.85
N GLY A 30 -20.47 -6.90 0.00
CA GLY A 30 -20.36 -8.36 0.04
C GLY A 30 -19.35 -8.87 1.09
N ARG A 31 -19.49 -10.11 1.56
CA ARG A 31 -18.51 -10.72 2.49
C ARG A 31 -17.11 -10.76 1.91
N SER A 32 -17.00 -11.26 0.68
CA SER A 32 -15.74 -11.33 -0.05
C SER A 32 -15.16 -9.95 -0.34
N GLU A 33 -16.01 -8.93 -0.52
CA GLU A 33 -15.57 -7.56 -0.79
C GLU A 33 -14.88 -6.94 0.43
N VAL A 34 -15.48 -7.08 1.62
CA VAL A 34 -14.86 -6.63 2.88
C VAL A 34 -13.52 -7.33 3.10
N VAL A 35 -13.46 -8.66 2.88
CA VAL A 35 -12.22 -9.43 3.05
C VAL A 35 -11.17 -9.03 2.03
N VAL A 36 -11.53 -8.85 0.76
CA VAL A 36 -10.60 -8.40 -0.29
C VAL A 36 -10.05 -7.02 0.04
N GLN A 37 -10.91 -6.07 0.41
CA GLN A 37 -10.49 -4.71 0.77
C GLN A 37 -9.52 -4.73 1.97
N ALA A 38 -9.84 -5.50 3.01
CA ALA A 38 -8.97 -5.64 4.18
C ALA A 38 -7.61 -6.26 3.81
N LEU A 39 -7.59 -7.31 2.99
CA LEU A 39 -6.35 -7.95 2.54
C LEU A 39 -5.51 -7.01 1.65
N THR A 40 -6.15 -6.28 0.74
CA THR A 40 -5.45 -5.30 -0.12
C THR A 40 -4.79 -4.21 0.73
N LEU A 41 -5.50 -3.66 1.70
CA LEU A 41 -4.95 -2.64 2.60
C LEU A 41 -3.79 -3.20 3.43
N TRP A 42 -3.95 -4.39 3.98
CA TRP A 42 -2.91 -5.03 4.79
C TRP A 42 -1.64 -5.35 3.98
N LEU A 43 -1.79 -5.89 2.78
CA LEU A 43 -0.66 -6.19 1.89
C LEU A 43 0.07 -4.92 1.46
N LYS A 44 -0.67 -3.87 1.10
CA LYS A 44 -0.07 -2.58 0.76
C LYS A 44 0.71 -2.00 1.94
N GLN A 45 0.16 -2.03 3.14
CA GLN A 45 0.85 -1.55 4.34
C GLN A 45 2.13 -2.35 4.61
N ARG A 46 2.13 -3.66 4.36
CA ARG A 46 3.32 -4.50 4.49
C ARG A 46 4.41 -4.12 3.48
N GLU A 47 4.03 -3.92 2.23
CA GLU A 47 4.95 -3.48 1.18
C GLU A 47 5.58 -2.11 1.52
N GLU A 48 4.77 -1.15 1.97
CA GLU A 48 5.25 0.18 2.39
C GLU A 48 6.24 0.08 3.56
N GLN A 49 5.93 -0.75 4.58
CA GLN A 49 6.83 -1.00 5.70
C GLN A 49 8.16 -1.61 5.26
N GLU A 50 8.13 -2.59 4.36
CA GLU A 50 9.35 -3.22 3.83
C GLU A 50 10.21 -2.20 3.04
N LEU A 51 9.58 -1.31 2.28
CA LEU A 51 10.26 -0.23 1.56
C LEU A 51 10.92 0.77 2.53
N GLU A 52 10.21 1.18 3.58
CA GLU A 52 10.76 2.06 4.62
C GLU A 52 11.95 1.42 5.33
N GLU A 53 11.82 0.17 5.77
CA GLU A 53 12.90 -0.56 6.43
C GLU A 53 14.12 -0.74 5.52
N ARG A 54 13.88 -0.97 4.23
CA ARG A 54 14.96 -1.06 3.23
C ARG A 54 15.64 0.30 3.05
N TYR A 55 14.88 1.38 2.95
CA TYR A 55 15.42 2.73 2.84
C TYR A 55 16.27 3.08 4.05
N VAL A 56 15.73 2.92 5.27
CA VAL A 56 16.44 3.23 6.53
C VAL A 56 17.74 2.43 6.64
N ARG A 57 17.70 1.11 6.39
CA ARG A 57 18.92 0.29 6.40
C ARG A 57 19.95 0.73 5.37
N GLY A 58 19.49 1.09 4.17
CA GLY A 58 20.35 1.62 3.11
C GLY A 58 21.02 2.92 3.54
N TYR A 59 20.23 3.87 4.02
CA TYR A 59 20.70 5.19 4.43
C TYR A 59 21.67 5.12 5.61
N LEU A 60 21.40 4.29 6.62
CA LEU A 60 22.33 4.11 7.75
C LEU A 60 23.68 3.52 7.31
N ARG A 61 23.68 2.67 6.27
CA ARG A 61 24.90 2.05 5.73
C ARG A 61 25.67 2.99 4.81
N LEU A 62 24.96 3.70 3.94
CA LEU A 62 25.51 4.65 2.99
C LEU A 62 24.57 5.85 2.90
N PRO A 63 24.81 6.88 3.72
CA PRO A 63 24.00 8.08 3.68
C PRO A 63 24.12 8.75 2.32
N GLU A 64 22.99 9.22 1.80
CA GLU A 64 22.95 10.02 0.59
C GLU A 64 23.76 11.31 0.78
N LYS A 65 24.57 11.68 -0.21
CA LYS A 65 25.31 12.95 -0.21
C LYS A 65 24.52 14.00 -0.99
N ALA A 66 24.76 15.26 -0.68
CA ALA A 66 24.14 16.38 -1.40
C ALA A 66 24.37 16.30 -2.93
N THR A 67 25.54 15.82 -3.35
CA THR A 67 25.88 15.59 -4.77
C THR A 67 25.03 14.51 -5.43
N ASP A 68 24.59 13.50 -4.68
CA ASP A 68 23.76 12.40 -5.20
C ASP A 68 22.32 12.88 -5.44
N LEU A 69 21.87 13.87 -4.65
CA LEU A 69 20.52 14.43 -4.69
C LEU A 69 20.37 15.56 -5.70
N GLU A 70 21.45 16.24 -6.08
CA GLU A 70 21.39 17.44 -6.92
C GLU A 70 20.79 17.14 -8.30
N GLY A 71 21.15 16.03 -8.94
CA GLY A 71 20.57 15.62 -10.22
C GLY A 71 19.08 15.28 -10.14
N LEU A 72 18.65 14.60 -9.07
CA LEU A 72 17.24 14.31 -8.80
C LEU A 72 16.44 15.58 -8.53
N PHE A 73 17.01 16.51 -7.77
CA PHE A 73 16.38 17.78 -7.45
C PHE A 73 16.20 18.64 -8.71
N GLN A 74 17.23 18.75 -9.56
CA GLN A 74 17.12 19.48 -10.84
C GLN A 74 16.10 18.83 -11.78
N ALA A 75 16.07 17.50 -11.85
CA ALA A 75 15.04 16.79 -12.63
C ALA A 75 13.62 17.08 -12.10
N GLY A 76 13.42 17.08 -10.78
CA GLY A 76 12.15 17.44 -10.15
C GLY A 76 11.74 18.89 -10.43
N LEU A 77 12.67 19.85 -10.39
CA LEU A 77 12.37 21.24 -10.76
C LEU A 77 11.93 21.38 -12.22
N SER A 78 12.50 20.57 -13.12
CA SER A 78 12.16 20.59 -14.55
C SER A 78 10.81 19.94 -14.87
N SER A 79 10.26 19.10 -13.98
CA SER A 79 8.95 18.45 -14.17
C SER A 79 7.77 19.30 -13.74
N PHE A 80 7.99 20.32 -12.89
CA PHE A 80 6.98 21.34 -12.64
C PHE A 80 6.79 22.20 -13.90
N VAL A 81 5.60 22.14 -14.49
CA VAL A 81 5.21 23.07 -15.55
C VAL A 81 5.36 24.49 -14.99
N ARG A 82 6.10 25.36 -15.68
CA ARG A 82 6.03 26.80 -15.43
C ARG A 82 4.63 27.27 -15.83
N GLU A 83 3.66 27.15 -14.95
CA GLU A 83 2.37 27.80 -15.12
C GLU A 83 2.62 29.30 -15.23
N LYS A 84 2.28 29.86 -16.39
CA LYS A 84 2.08 31.29 -16.53
C LYS A 84 0.71 31.59 -15.92
N TRP A 85 0.72 32.10 -14.69
CA TRP A 85 -0.42 32.83 -14.16
C TRP A 85 -0.77 34.01 -15.07
#